data_AF-A0A645IRV9-F1
#
_entry.id   AF-A0A645IRV9-F1
#
_cell.length_a   1.000
_cell.length_b   1.000
_cell.length_c   1.000
_cell.angle_alpha   90.00
_cell.angle_beta   90.00
_cell.angle_gamma   90.00
#
_symmetry.space_group_name_H-M   'P 1'
#
loop_
_entity.id
_entity.type
_entity.pdbx_description
1 polymer ?
#
loop_
_entity_poly.entity_id
_entity_poly.type
_entity_poly.pdbx_seq_one_letter_code
_entity_poly.pdbx_strand_id
1 'polypeptide(L)'
;MSAFAAYAFNKSHAAAYAYVSYQTAWLKAHYPAEFMSAVMTSEMQNTDNIVFLIDDCRINGLEVLPPSINMSLYNFHASSPNTIVYGLGAIKGVGEAAMQSVIDSRIQDGPYKDLFDFCHRVDLKKINKRTLEALIRAGAMD
;
A
#
# COMPACT_ATOMS: atom_id res chain seq x y z
N MET A 1 27.27 -11.67 40.65
CA MET A 1 25.83 -11.36 40.56
C MET A 1 25.57 -9.88 40.26
N SER A 2 26.30 -8.94 40.89
CA SER A 2 26.17 -7.49 40.69
C SER A 2 26.37 -7.01 39.24
N ALA A 3 27.37 -7.54 38.53
CA ALA A 3 27.64 -7.15 37.14
C ALA A 3 26.54 -7.56 36.15
N PHE A 4 25.85 -8.69 36.38
CA PHE A 4 24.76 -9.15 35.51
C PHE A 4 23.48 -8.35 35.73
N ALA A 5 23.17 -7.99 36.98
CA ALA A 5 22.00 -7.18 37.32
C ALA A 5 22.03 -5.79 36.68
N ALA A 6 23.23 -5.21 36.44
CA ALA A 6 23.39 -3.91 35.80
C ALA A 6 22.90 -3.86 34.33
N TYR A 7 22.84 -5.01 33.65
CA TYR A 7 22.38 -5.13 32.26
C TYR A 7 21.22 -6.13 32.09
N ALA A 8 20.71 -6.69 33.20
CA ALA A 8 19.59 -7.62 33.16
C ALA A 8 18.31 -6.88 32.76
N PHE A 9 17.64 -7.39 31.73
CA PHE A 9 16.45 -6.76 31.18
C PHE A 9 15.18 -7.34 31.79
N ASN A 10 14.11 -6.53 31.85
CA ASN A 10 12.82 -6.97 32.35
C ASN A 10 12.23 -8.06 31.42
N LYS A 11 12.11 -9.28 31.95
CA LYS A 11 11.64 -10.44 31.17
C LYS A 11 10.19 -10.32 30.70
N SER A 12 9.28 -9.75 31.51
CA SER A 12 7.87 -9.63 31.08
C SER A 12 7.73 -8.60 29.96
N HIS A 13 8.48 -7.50 30.01
CA HIS A 13 8.55 -6.53 28.93
C HIS A 13 9.15 -7.15 27.66
N ALA A 14 10.30 -7.83 27.76
CA ALA A 14 10.91 -8.50 26.61
C ALA A 14 10.00 -9.57 25.98
N ALA A 15 9.34 -10.38 26.80
CA ALA A 15 8.44 -11.42 26.31
C ALA A 15 7.25 -10.85 25.53
N ALA A 16 6.67 -9.74 25.99
CA ALA A 16 5.55 -9.10 25.31
C ALA A 16 5.93 -8.60 23.91
N TYR A 17 7.07 -7.91 23.75
CA TYR A 17 7.53 -7.44 22.44
C TYR A 17 8.04 -8.57 21.55
N ALA A 18 8.69 -9.59 22.13
CA ALA A 18 9.11 -10.77 21.40
C ALA A 18 7.91 -11.51 20.79
N TYR A 19 6.77 -11.53 21.50
CA TYR A 19 5.55 -12.14 20.99
C TYR A 19 5.00 -11.42 19.75
N VAL A 20 4.91 -10.08 19.79
CA VAL A 20 4.48 -9.30 18.60
C VAL A 20 5.48 -9.46 17.45
N SER A 21 6.78 -9.44 17.74
CA SER A 21 7.83 -9.65 16.74
C SER A 21 7.72 -11.03 16.08
N TYR A 22 7.38 -12.07 16.86
CA TYR A 22 7.13 -13.40 16.33
C TYR A 22 5.88 -13.41 15.44
N GLN A 23 4.80 -12.75 15.85
CA GLN A 23 3.57 -12.68 15.05
C GLN A 23 3.80 -12.01 13.69
N THR A 24 4.55 -10.89 13.65
CA THR A 24 4.86 -10.22 12.37
C THR A 24 5.79 -11.07 11.50
N ALA A 25 6.79 -11.73 12.10
CA ALA A 25 7.64 -12.67 11.36
C ALA A 25 6.85 -13.86 10.80
N TRP A 26 5.90 -14.40 11.57
CA TRP A 26 5.03 -15.48 11.14
C TRP A 26 4.12 -15.05 9.98
N LEU A 27 3.51 -13.87 10.08
CA LEU A 27 2.70 -13.30 8.99
C LEU A 27 3.55 -13.07 7.73
N LYS A 28 4.76 -12.51 7.87
CA LYS A 28 5.67 -12.34 6.73
C LYS A 28 6.10 -13.68 6.11
N ALA A 29 6.21 -14.74 6.89
CA ALA A 29 6.58 -16.06 6.38
C ALA A 29 5.43 -16.81 5.67
N HIS A 30 4.19 -16.65 6.14
CA HIS A 30 3.05 -17.45 5.69
C HIS A 30 2.03 -16.69 4.84
N TYR A 31 1.97 -15.37 4.96
CA TYR A 31 1.09 -14.46 4.21
C TYR A 31 1.88 -13.21 3.77
N PRO A 32 2.97 -13.40 3.00
CA PRO A 32 3.94 -12.33 2.74
C PRO A 32 3.32 -11.16 1.97
N ALA A 33 2.51 -11.42 0.95
CA ALA A 33 1.87 -10.36 0.16
C ALA A 33 0.87 -9.55 1.00
N GLU A 34 0.01 -10.23 1.77
CA GLU A 34 -0.96 -9.56 2.64
C GLU A 34 -0.26 -8.75 3.73
N PHE A 35 0.74 -9.33 4.40
CA PHE A 35 1.51 -8.65 5.44
C PHE A 35 2.23 -7.41 4.88
N MET A 36 2.95 -7.57 3.76
CA MET A 36 3.68 -6.44 3.16
C MET A 36 2.73 -5.37 2.62
N SER A 37 1.57 -5.75 2.06
CA SER A 37 0.55 -4.77 1.64
C SER A 37 0.01 -3.94 2.82
N ALA A 38 -0.15 -4.54 4.00
CA ALA A 38 -0.54 -3.83 5.21
C ALA A 38 0.56 -2.87 5.71
N VAL A 39 1.84 -3.30 5.69
CA VAL A 39 2.99 -2.46 6.06
C VAL A 39 3.14 -1.27 5.10
N MET A 40 3.01 -1.49 3.79
CA MET A 40 3.04 -0.42 2.81
C MET A 40 1.86 0.54 2.97
N THR A 41 0.68 0.03 3.36
CA THR A 41 -0.48 0.86 3.67
C THR A 41 -0.24 1.76 4.89
N SER A 42 0.42 1.28 5.95
CA SER A 42 0.75 2.14 7.10
C SER A 42 1.76 3.23 6.77
N GLU A 43 2.61 3.02 5.76
CA GLU A 43 3.66 3.95 5.33
C GLU A 43 3.29 4.79 4.09
N MET A 44 2.04 4.74 3.61
CA MET A 44 1.63 5.34 2.34
C MET A 44 1.88 6.85 2.20
N GLN A 45 1.99 7.56 3.32
CA GLN A 45 2.26 9.00 3.35
C GLN A 45 3.76 9.33 3.30
N ASN A 46 4.63 8.33 3.41
CA ASN A 46 6.07 8.48 3.34
C ASN A 46 6.62 7.78 2.09
N THR A 47 6.80 8.55 1.01
CA THR A 47 7.24 8.03 -0.29
C THR A 47 8.60 7.33 -0.22
N ASP A 48 9.54 7.82 0.60
CA ASP A 48 10.87 7.22 0.72
C ASP A 48 10.78 5.82 1.34
N ASN A 49 9.90 5.65 2.34
CA ASN A 49 9.63 4.33 2.94
C ASN A 49 8.95 3.38 1.95
N ILE A 50 8.02 3.87 1.13
CA ILE A 50 7.38 3.03 0.10
C ILE A 50 8.39 2.50 -0.91
N VAL A 51 9.33 3.33 -1.38
CA VAL A 51 10.39 2.88 -2.30
C VAL A 51 11.22 1.77 -1.66
N PHE A 52 11.67 1.97 -0.42
CA PHE A 52 12.41 0.96 0.33
C PHE A 52 11.63 -0.36 0.49
N LEU A 53 10.33 -0.28 0.83
CA LEU A 53 9.48 -1.45 1.01
C LEU A 53 9.22 -2.21 -0.31
N ILE A 54 9.12 -1.51 -1.44
CA ILE A 54 9.01 -2.14 -2.76
C ILE A 54 10.27 -2.95 -3.09
N ASP A 55 11.45 -2.42 -2.76
CA ASP A 55 12.70 -3.14 -2.97
C ASP A 55 12.83 -4.35 -2.03
N ASP A 56 12.39 -4.24 -0.76
CA ASP A 56 12.29 -5.40 0.14
C ASP A 56 11.33 -6.46 -0.42
N CYS A 57 10.16 -6.08 -0.93
CA CYS A 57 9.23 -6.99 -1.59
C CYS A 57 9.92 -7.76 -2.73
N ARG A 58 10.63 -7.06 -3.62
CA ARG A 58 11.36 -7.68 -4.75
C ARG A 58 12.42 -8.67 -4.30
N ILE A 59 13.22 -8.32 -3.28
CA ILE A 59 14.25 -9.20 -2.71
C ILE A 59 13.63 -10.48 -2.10
N ASN A 60 12.42 -10.36 -1.55
CA ASN A 60 11.68 -11.49 -0.97
C ASN A 60 10.77 -12.22 -1.98
N GLY A 61 10.93 -11.99 -3.28
CA GLY A 61 10.19 -12.69 -4.33
C GLY A 61 8.72 -12.28 -4.47
N LEU A 62 8.36 -11.10 -3.97
CA LEU A 62 7.04 -10.50 -4.16
C LEU A 62 7.06 -9.55 -5.37
N GLU A 63 6.03 -9.66 -6.20
CA GLU A 63 5.77 -8.73 -7.28
C GLU A 63 4.91 -7.59 -6.77
N VAL A 64 5.31 -6.34 -7.05
CA VAL A 64 4.49 -5.16 -6.78
C VAL A 64 4.08 -4.56 -8.13
N LEU A 65 2.82 -4.73 -8.49
CA LEU A 65 2.25 -4.15 -9.69
C LEU A 65 2.17 -2.62 -9.54
N PRO A 66 2.41 -1.85 -10.61
CA PRO A 66 2.28 -0.39 -10.58
C PRO A 66 0.84 0.04 -10.27
N PRO A 67 0.60 1.33 -9.93
CA PRO A 67 -0.75 1.83 -9.78
C PRO A 67 -1.55 1.64 -11.07
N SER A 68 -2.84 1.36 -10.92
CA SER A 68 -3.77 1.23 -12.04
C SER A 68 -5.17 1.64 -11.61
N ILE A 69 -5.82 2.54 -12.35
CA ILE A 69 -7.21 2.94 -12.09
C ILE A 69 -8.18 1.75 -12.15
N ASN A 70 -7.82 0.68 -12.87
CA ASN A 70 -8.67 -0.49 -13.05
C ASN A 70 -8.42 -1.63 -12.04
N MET A 71 -7.27 -1.62 -11.34
CA MET A 71 -6.93 -2.69 -10.38
C MET A 71 -6.73 -2.17 -8.96
N SER A 72 -6.14 -0.99 -8.79
CA SER A 72 -5.77 -0.46 -7.48
C SER A 72 -6.98 -0.13 -6.60
N LEU A 73 -6.78 -0.25 -5.29
CA LEU A 73 -7.65 0.29 -4.25
C LEU A 73 -7.00 1.55 -3.67
N TYR A 74 -7.61 2.16 -2.65
CA TYR A 74 -6.96 3.26 -1.93
C TYR A 74 -5.70 2.77 -1.22
N ASN A 75 -5.82 1.68 -0.46
CA ASN A 75 -4.72 0.99 0.21
C ASN A 75 -4.01 0.02 -0.75
N PHE A 76 -2.77 -0.36 -0.41
CA PHE A 76 -2.14 -1.52 -1.03
C PHE A 76 -2.94 -2.77 -0.68
N HIS A 77 -2.99 -3.73 -1.59
CA HIS A 77 -3.64 -5.01 -1.32
C HIS A 77 -2.92 -6.15 -2.05
N ALA A 78 -3.01 -7.35 -1.49
CA ALA A 78 -2.56 -8.55 -2.17
C ALA A 78 -3.62 -9.00 -3.20
N SER A 79 -3.21 -9.18 -4.46
CA SER A 79 -4.05 -9.82 -5.48
C SER A 79 -3.80 -11.34 -5.54
N SER A 80 -2.65 -11.78 -5.06
CA SER A 80 -2.27 -13.19 -4.91
C SER A 80 -1.30 -13.34 -3.73
N PRO A 81 -0.97 -14.57 -3.29
CA PRO A 81 0.01 -14.80 -2.22
C PRO A 81 1.40 -14.18 -2.47
N ASN A 82 1.72 -13.85 -3.73
CA ASN A 82 3.02 -13.31 -4.13
C ASN A 82 2.92 -11.97 -4.87
N THR A 83 1.73 -11.40 -5.04
CA THR A 83 1.51 -10.20 -5.85
C THR A 83 0.75 -9.14 -5.06
N ILE A 84 1.30 -7.94 -5.00
CA ILE A 84 0.73 -6.77 -4.37
C ILE A 84 0.36 -5.76 -5.46
N VAL A 85 -0.82 -5.17 -5.36
CA VAL A 85 -1.25 -4.06 -6.21
C VAL A 85 -1.03 -2.75 -5.47
N TYR A 86 -0.42 -1.79 -6.16
CA TYR A 86 -0.14 -0.47 -5.60
C TYR A 86 -1.43 0.23 -5.11
N GLY A 87 -1.38 0.87 -3.94
CA GLY A 87 -2.47 1.69 -3.42
C GLY A 87 -2.49 3.08 -4.03
N LEU A 88 -3.63 3.52 -4.59
CA LEU A 88 -3.77 4.86 -5.16
C LEU A 88 -3.47 5.95 -4.12
N GLY A 89 -3.74 5.71 -2.84
CA GLY A 89 -3.47 6.65 -1.75
C GLY A 89 -1.99 6.98 -1.56
N ALA A 90 -1.08 6.15 -2.06
CA ALA A 90 0.37 6.41 -2.01
C ALA A 90 0.86 7.30 -3.16
N ILE A 91 0.00 7.73 -4.09
CA ILE A 91 0.36 8.69 -5.14
C ILE A 91 0.36 10.10 -4.54
N LYS A 92 1.51 10.77 -4.56
CA LYS A 92 1.63 12.11 -3.99
C LYS A 92 0.70 13.11 -4.69
N GLY A 93 -0.16 13.75 -3.90
CA GLY A 93 -1.06 14.79 -4.38
C GLY A 93 -2.45 14.29 -4.78
N VAL A 94 -2.79 13.02 -4.53
CA VAL A 94 -4.17 12.54 -4.56
C VAL A 94 -4.80 12.61 -3.16
N GLY A 95 -6.13 12.70 -3.09
CA GLY A 95 -6.88 12.68 -1.85
C GLY A 95 -7.73 11.42 -1.73
N GLU A 96 -7.98 10.95 -0.51
CA GLU A 96 -8.75 9.73 -0.23
C GLU A 96 -10.16 9.77 -0.84
N ALA A 97 -10.92 10.82 -0.57
CA ALA A 97 -12.28 10.97 -1.10
C ALA A 97 -12.32 11.00 -2.65
N ALA A 98 -11.27 11.52 -3.28
CA ALA A 98 -11.11 11.51 -4.73
C ALA A 98 -10.87 10.09 -5.25
N MET A 99 -9.93 9.35 -4.67
CA MET A 99 -9.63 7.98 -5.08
C MET A 99 -10.79 7.02 -4.78
N GLN A 100 -11.49 7.21 -3.66
CA GLN A 100 -12.69 6.44 -3.37
C GLN A 100 -13.77 6.66 -4.41
N SER A 101 -13.99 7.91 -4.85
CA SER A 101 -14.94 8.21 -5.94
C SER A 101 -14.58 7.52 -7.26
N VAL A 102 -13.29 7.33 -7.56
CA VAL A 102 -12.83 6.57 -8.73
C VAL A 102 -13.15 5.08 -8.56
N ILE A 103 -12.84 4.52 -7.40
CA ILE A 103 -13.09 3.11 -7.09
C ILE A 103 -14.60 2.81 -7.14
N ASP A 104 -15.42 3.68 -6.56
CA ASP A 104 -16.88 3.53 -6.52
C ASP A 104 -17.48 3.58 -7.94
N SER A 105 -17.04 4.56 -8.76
CA SER A 105 -17.45 4.63 -10.17
C SER A 105 -17.07 3.37 -10.94
N ARG A 106 -15.85 2.84 -10.74
CA ARG A 106 -15.40 1.58 -11.34
C ARG A 106 -16.26 0.39 -10.90
N ILE A 107 -16.61 0.30 -9.62
CA ILE A 107 -17.45 -0.79 -9.09
C ILE A 107 -18.86 -0.71 -9.70
N GLN A 108 -19.39 0.51 -9.87
CA GLN A 108 -20.74 0.73 -10.36
C GLN A 108 -20.89 0.47 -11.87
N ASP A 109 -20.00 1.02 -12.69
CA ASP A 109 -20.15 0.96 -14.16
C ASP A 109 -19.08 0.12 -14.87
N GLY A 110 -18.22 -0.58 -14.11
CA GLY A 110 -17.17 -1.45 -14.62
C GLY A 110 -15.84 -0.72 -14.91
N PRO A 111 -14.84 -1.44 -15.47
CA PRO A 111 -13.51 -0.88 -15.73
C PRO A 111 -13.54 0.30 -16.71
N TYR A 112 -12.61 1.24 -16.53
CA TYR A 112 -12.38 2.34 -17.44
C TYR A 112 -11.74 1.84 -18.73
N LYS A 113 -12.30 2.25 -19.87
CA LYS A 113 -11.79 1.83 -21.20
C LYS A 113 -10.57 2.61 -21.66
N ASP A 114 -10.60 3.92 -21.39
CA ASP A 114 -9.56 4.87 -21.76
C ASP A 114 -9.66 6.13 -20.89
N LEU A 115 -8.78 7.10 -21.13
CA LEU A 115 -8.75 8.38 -20.43
C LEU A 115 -10.04 9.20 -20.60
N PHE A 116 -10.70 9.10 -21.75
CA PHE A 116 -11.92 9.86 -22.03
C PHE A 116 -13.10 9.29 -21.25
N ASP A 117 -13.23 7.96 -21.21
CA ASP A 117 -14.21 7.25 -20.39
C ASP A 117 -14.02 7.57 -18.90
N PHE A 118 -12.77 7.58 -18.42
CA PHE A 118 -12.44 8.01 -17.07
C PHE A 118 -12.93 9.45 -16.80
N CYS A 119 -12.51 10.42 -17.62
CA CYS A 119 -12.87 11.82 -17.46
C CYS A 119 -14.38 12.10 -17.56
N HIS A 120 -15.13 11.26 -18.29
CA HIS A 120 -16.58 11.38 -18.40
C HIS A 120 -17.33 10.85 -17.17
N ARG A 121 -16.78 9.82 -16.52
CA ARG A 121 -17.42 9.12 -15.39
C ARG A 121 -17.07 9.70 -14.03
N VAL A 122 -15.91 10.31 -13.86
CA VAL A 122 -15.49 10.86 -12.56
C VAL A 122 -16.02 12.27 -12.30
N ASP A 123 -16.28 12.58 -11.03
CA ASP A 123 -16.63 13.95 -10.61
C ASP A 123 -15.39 14.86 -10.67
N LEU A 124 -15.34 15.71 -11.69
CA LEU A 124 -14.24 16.68 -11.90
C LEU A 124 -14.13 17.74 -10.78
N LYS A 125 -15.13 17.90 -9.91
CA LYS A 125 -14.99 18.72 -8.70
C LYS A 125 -14.10 18.05 -7.65
N LYS A 126 -14.10 16.71 -7.62
CA LYS A 126 -13.24 15.89 -6.74
C LYS A 126 -11.90 15.57 -7.41
N ILE A 127 -11.92 15.27 -8.72
CA ILE A 127 -10.73 15.01 -9.54
C ILE A 127 -10.38 16.27 -10.32
N ASN A 128 -9.64 17.17 -9.67
CA ASN A 128 -9.12 18.35 -10.34
C ASN A 128 -7.93 18.01 -11.25
N LYS A 129 -7.50 18.97 -12.07
CA LYS A 129 -6.36 18.83 -12.99
C LYS A 129 -5.08 18.33 -12.33
N ARG A 130 -4.77 18.78 -11.10
CA ARG A 130 -3.57 18.37 -10.37
C ARG A 130 -3.63 16.88 -9.99
N THR A 131 -4.78 16.41 -9.52
CA THR A 131 -5.00 14.98 -9.21
C THR A 131 -4.89 14.14 -10.48
N LEU A 132 -5.48 14.60 -11.58
CA LEU A 132 -5.41 13.91 -12.87
C LEU A 132 -3.97 13.80 -13.40
N GLU A 133 -3.21 14.91 -13.37
CA GLU A 133 -1.80 14.91 -13.76
C GLU A 133 -0.95 13.99 -12.87
N ALA A 134 -1.24 13.91 -11.57
CA ALA A 134 -0.56 13.01 -10.65
C ALA A 134 -0.82 11.54 -10.99
N LEU A 135 -2.07 11.16 -11.29
CA LEU A 135 -2.42 9.80 -11.73
C LEU A 135 -1.71 9.42 -13.03
N ILE A 136 -1.74 10.30 -14.03
CA ILE A 136 -1.08 10.06 -15.32
C ILE A 136 0.43 9.90 -15.14
N ARG A 137 1.08 10.81 -14.39
CA ARG A 137 2.54 10.73 -14.15
C ARG A 137 2.96 9.52 -13.33
N ALA A 138 2.06 8.97 -12.52
CA ALA A 138 2.30 7.75 -11.77
C ALA A 138 2.15 6.48 -12.64
N GLY A 139 1.71 6.60 -13.90
CA GLY A 139 1.42 5.47 -14.77
C GLY A 139 0.09 4.77 -14.44
N ALA A 140 -0.79 5.41 -13.65
CA ALA A 140 -2.04 4.79 -13.22
C ALA A 140 -3.04 4.53 -14.36
N MET A 141 -2.77 5.09 -15.55
CA MET A 141 -3.62 5.04 -16.73
C MET A 141 -2.89 4.41 -17.93
N ASP A 142 -1.78 3.71 -17.68
CA ASP A 142 -1.01 2.98 -18.70
C ASP A 142 -1.67 1.64 -19.07
#